data_AF-A0A0F9G1E8-F1
#
_entry.id   AF-A0A0F9G1E8-F1
#
_cell.length_a   1.000
_cell.length_b   1.000
_cell.length_c   1.000
_cell.angle_alpha   90.00
_cell.angle_beta   90.00
_cell.angle_gamma   90.00
#
_symmetry.space_group_name_H-M   'P 1'
#
loop_
_entity.id
_entity.type
_entity.pdbx_description
1 polymer ?
#
loop_
_entity_poly.entity_id
_entity_poly.type
_entity_poly.pdbx_seq_one_letter_code
_entity_poly.pdbx_strand_id
1 'polypeptide(L)'
;MEEEQNIILKDFRATDQQKEIIKALTEQSFSTKSLADMYIGALKVQQDKSNPENIYQSAHSLRELGRCITSHLKEATGTEKAHKKLMKQLMKQLDELGGVVTEVIVRQWYELHQYFVILCHHGSEVQVEDFEFNLLKFENILYSLLCPVYGPIEELDKLIKIENPTRQDMELVNSLIKKQSHYRYFFKNLYHPNWVDLLVENGFFDTIPKKGEYSIEPSYLKKIANEKSKKVIVIIQKLSSTTHEGAQVEFMKALNIAPIRETLHLKKTIKRWIANARSGYFSLSKQVIQYISNLFEGNEVEVAYEMTQAMLAITNIKRFENNEMRISYDIEGYFYGAILKDL
;
A
#
# COMPACT_ATOMS: atom_id res chain seq x y z
N MET A 1 -17.94 -30.65 -13.99
CA MET A 1 -17.33 -29.34 -13.73
C MET A 1 -16.25 -28.97 -14.73
N GLU A 2 -15.10 -29.66 -14.82
CA GLU A 2 -14.06 -29.30 -15.82
C GLU A 2 -14.55 -29.40 -17.28
N GLU A 3 -15.35 -30.41 -17.63
CA GLU A 3 -15.92 -30.52 -18.99
C GLU A 3 -16.96 -29.44 -19.30
N GLU A 4 -17.84 -29.09 -18.35
CA GLU A 4 -18.83 -28.00 -18.53
C GLU A 4 -18.17 -26.62 -18.60
N GLN A 5 -17.17 -26.35 -17.76
CA GLN A 5 -16.39 -25.10 -17.84
C GLN A 5 -15.64 -24.99 -19.17
N ASN A 6 -15.07 -26.11 -19.66
CA ASN A 6 -14.42 -26.16 -20.97
C ASN A 6 -15.39 -25.98 -22.14
N ILE A 7 -16.68 -26.31 -21.98
CA ILE A 7 -17.71 -26.04 -23.00
C ILE A 7 -18.10 -24.56 -22.98
N ILE A 8 -18.32 -23.97 -21.79
CA ILE A 8 -18.71 -22.57 -21.64
C ILE A 8 -17.62 -21.60 -22.16
N LEU A 9 -16.34 -21.95 -21.99
CA LEU A 9 -15.20 -21.16 -22.46
C LEU A 9 -14.88 -21.34 -23.95
N LYS A 10 -15.48 -22.33 -24.65
CA LYS A 10 -15.30 -22.49 -26.10
C LYS A 10 -16.05 -21.43 -26.92
N ASP A 11 -17.10 -20.86 -26.35
CA ASP A 11 -18.03 -19.98 -27.07
C ASP A 11 -17.63 -18.49 -27.06
N PHE A 12 -16.59 -18.09 -26.31
CA PHE A 12 -16.12 -16.71 -26.29
C PHE A 12 -14.64 -16.60 -25.89
N ARG A 13 -13.97 -15.51 -26.28
CA ARG A 13 -12.53 -15.34 -26.04
C ARG A 13 -12.30 -14.77 -24.65
N ALA A 14 -11.82 -15.58 -23.71
CA ALA A 14 -11.42 -15.15 -22.38
C ALA A 14 -9.88 -15.09 -22.25
N THR A 15 -9.36 -14.04 -21.61
CA THR A 15 -7.95 -13.96 -21.19
C THR A 15 -7.65 -14.95 -20.07
N ASP A 16 -6.37 -15.21 -19.79
CA ASP A 16 -6.01 -16.12 -18.69
C ASP A 16 -6.42 -15.56 -17.32
N GLN A 17 -6.32 -14.24 -17.13
CA GLN A 17 -6.87 -13.56 -15.95
C GLN A 17 -8.40 -13.77 -15.84
N GLN A 18 -9.14 -13.63 -16.94
CA GLN A 18 -10.59 -13.84 -16.95
C GLN A 18 -10.96 -15.30 -16.60
N LYS A 19 -10.21 -16.29 -17.09
CA LYS A 19 -10.41 -17.71 -16.76
C LYS A 19 -10.20 -17.98 -15.27
N GLU A 20 -9.14 -17.41 -14.68
CA GLU A 20 -8.88 -17.52 -13.23
C GLU A 20 -9.98 -16.86 -12.40
N ILE A 21 -10.49 -15.70 -12.82
CA ILE A 21 -11.64 -15.05 -12.16
C ILE A 21 -12.89 -15.94 -12.25
N ILE A 22 -13.19 -16.49 -13.43
CA ILE A 22 -14.35 -17.40 -13.63
C ILE A 22 -14.25 -18.62 -12.71
N LYS A 23 -13.07 -19.24 -12.66
CA LYS A 23 -12.81 -20.37 -11.76
C LYS A 23 -13.03 -19.97 -10.31
N ALA A 24 -12.40 -18.88 -9.87
CA ALA A 24 -12.53 -18.39 -8.50
C ALA A 24 -13.97 -18.06 -8.13
N LEU A 25 -14.75 -17.44 -9.03
CA LEU A 25 -16.17 -17.13 -8.83
C LEU A 25 -17.06 -18.38 -8.78
N THR A 26 -16.70 -19.45 -9.49
CA THR A 26 -17.41 -20.73 -9.46
C THR A 26 -17.19 -21.46 -8.14
N GLU A 27 -15.97 -21.37 -7.61
CA GLU A 27 -15.55 -22.07 -6.39
C GLU A 27 -15.98 -21.34 -5.09
N GLN A 28 -16.47 -20.09 -5.16
CA GLN A 28 -16.90 -19.35 -3.97
C GLN A 28 -18.14 -19.97 -3.33
N SER A 29 -18.04 -20.29 -2.04
CA SER A 29 -19.13 -20.89 -1.26
C SER A 29 -20.05 -19.87 -0.58
N PHE A 30 -19.71 -18.58 -0.59
CA PHE A 30 -20.44 -17.56 0.17
C PHE A 30 -21.64 -16.93 -0.57
N SER A 31 -21.86 -17.26 -1.85
CA SER A 31 -22.99 -16.79 -2.65
C SER A 31 -23.83 -17.95 -3.14
N THR A 32 -25.15 -17.87 -2.96
CA THR A 32 -26.10 -18.84 -3.55
C THR A 32 -26.47 -18.49 -5.00
N LYS A 33 -26.01 -17.35 -5.50
CA LYS A 33 -26.18 -16.91 -6.88
C LYS A 33 -24.98 -17.34 -7.73
N SER A 34 -25.23 -17.63 -9.00
CA SER A 34 -24.17 -17.93 -9.96
C SER A 34 -23.40 -16.67 -10.35
N LEU A 35 -22.36 -16.33 -9.57
CA LEU A 35 -21.51 -15.16 -9.80
C LEU A 35 -20.70 -15.31 -11.09
N ALA A 36 -20.26 -16.53 -11.40
CA ALA A 36 -19.55 -16.84 -12.63
C ALA A 36 -20.43 -16.58 -13.86
N ASP A 37 -21.70 -16.96 -13.85
CA ASP A 37 -22.61 -16.71 -14.98
C ASP A 37 -22.85 -15.22 -15.22
N MET A 38 -22.95 -14.42 -14.16
CA MET A 38 -23.06 -12.95 -14.29
C MET A 38 -21.83 -12.38 -15.00
N TYR A 39 -20.64 -12.83 -14.61
CA TYR A 39 -19.40 -12.38 -15.21
C TYR A 39 -19.25 -12.85 -16.66
N ILE A 40 -19.49 -14.13 -16.93
CA ILE A 40 -19.45 -14.69 -18.29
C ILE A 40 -20.46 -14.00 -19.20
N GLY A 41 -21.69 -13.78 -18.71
CA GLY A 41 -22.72 -13.04 -19.44
C GLY A 41 -22.27 -11.62 -19.78
N ALA A 42 -21.65 -10.92 -18.83
CA ALA A 42 -21.10 -9.58 -19.08
C ALA A 42 -20.04 -9.58 -20.20
N LEU A 43 -19.12 -10.55 -20.19
CA LEU A 43 -18.06 -10.67 -21.20
C LEU A 43 -18.61 -11.05 -22.57
N LYS A 44 -19.50 -12.05 -22.64
CA LYS A 44 -20.14 -12.46 -23.90
C LYS A 44 -20.87 -11.30 -24.57
N VAL A 45 -21.66 -10.56 -23.79
CA VAL A 45 -22.42 -9.43 -24.29
C VAL A 45 -21.48 -8.29 -24.73
N GLN A 46 -20.44 -7.97 -23.95
CA GLN A 46 -19.43 -6.94 -24.32
C GLN A 46 -18.70 -7.25 -25.63
N GLN A 47 -18.44 -8.52 -25.91
CA GLN A 47 -17.74 -8.97 -27.11
C GLN A 47 -18.64 -9.02 -28.35
N ASP A 48 -19.96 -9.07 -28.16
CA ASP A 48 -20.91 -9.03 -29.26
C ASP A 48 -21.00 -7.61 -29.86
N LYS A 49 -20.21 -7.38 -30.90
CA LYS A 49 -20.20 -6.09 -31.63
C LYS A 49 -21.45 -5.87 -32.50
N SER A 50 -22.30 -6.89 -32.68
CA SER A 50 -23.57 -6.74 -33.38
C SER A 50 -24.68 -6.18 -32.49
N ASN A 51 -24.53 -6.31 -31.17
CA ASN A 51 -25.45 -5.76 -30.19
C ASN A 51 -25.11 -4.28 -29.91
N PRO A 52 -25.96 -3.32 -30.31
CA PRO A 52 -25.72 -1.90 -30.04
C PRO A 52 -25.78 -1.55 -28.54
N GLU A 53 -26.38 -2.42 -27.73
CA GLU A 53 -26.55 -2.28 -26.28
C GLU A 53 -25.51 -3.08 -25.48
N ASN A 54 -24.46 -3.60 -26.14
CA ASN A 54 -23.49 -4.49 -25.53
C ASN A 54 -22.84 -3.91 -24.26
N ILE A 55 -22.43 -2.64 -24.28
CA ILE A 55 -21.80 -1.99 -23.13
C ILE A 55 -22.79 -1.86 -21.98
N TYR A 56 -24.00 -1.38 -22.24
CA TYR A 56 -25.00 -1.11 -21.20
C TYR A 56 -25.52 -2.39 -20.54
N GLN A 57 -25.73 -3.45 -21.33
CA GLN A 57 -26.11 -4.77 -20.82
C GLN A 57 -24.96 -5.45 -20.07
N SER A 58 -23.72 -5.31 -20.55
CA SER A 58 -22.53 -5.78 -19.83
C SER A 58 -22.40 -5.07 -18.47
N ALA A 59 -22.53 -3.74 -18.45
CA ALA A 59 -22.53 -2.94 -17.23
C ALA A 59 -23.60 -3.40 -16.22
N HIS A 60 -24.79 -3.75 -16.69
CA HIS A 60 -25.85 -4.29 -15.83
C HIS A 60 -25.42 -5.58 -15.11
N SER A 61 -24.83 -6.52 -15.85
CA SER A 61 -24.33 -7.78 -15.31
C SER A 61 -23.17 -7.56 -14.32
N LEU A 62 -22.24 -6.65 -14.61
CA LEU A 62 -21.12 -6.29 -13.72
C LEU A 62 -21.60 -5.59 -12.44
N ARG A 63 -22.60 -4.70 -12.55
CA ARG A 63 -23.27 -4.07 -11.40
C ARG A 63 -23.88 -5.13 -10.49
N GLU A 64 -24.63 -6.08 -11.05
CA GLU A 64 -25.25 -7.15 -10.26
C GLU A 64 -24.22 -8.07 -9.63
N LEU A 65 -23.14 -8.41 -10.33
CA LEU A 65 -22.02 -9.17 -9.78
C LEU A 65 -21.40 -8.46 -8.57
N GLY A 66 -21.05 -7.17 -8.71
CA GLY A 66 -20.50 -6.36 -7.62
C GLY A 66 -21.44 -6.22 -6.42
N ARG A 67 -22.76 -6.27 -6.64
CA ARG A 67 -23.74 -6.32 -5.55
C ARG A 67 -23.78 -7.69 -4.88
N CYS A 68 -23.84 -8.76 -5.67
CA CYS A 68 -24.05 -10.12 -5.19
C CYS A 68 -22.84 -10.68 -4.43
N ILE A 69 -21.62 -10.29 -4.81
CA ILE A 69 -20.38 -10.71 -4.13
C ILE A 69 -20.32 -10.25 -2.65
N THR A 70 -21.05 -9.20 -2.30
CA THR A 70 -21.13 -8.68 -0.92
C THR A 70 -22.43 -9.04 -0.20
N SER A 71 -23.35 -9.75 -0.87
CA SER A 71 -24.73 -9.92 -0.37
C SER A 71 -24.82 -10.75 0.92
N HIS A 72 -23.85 -11.61 1.18
CA HIS A 72 -23.77 -12.44 2.40
C HIS A 72 -23.32 -11.65 3.63
N LEU A 73 -22.70 -10.48 3.47
CA LEU A 73 -22.08 -9.71 4.56
C LEU A 73 -23.08 -8.92 5.44
N LYS A 74 -24.39 -9.10 5.22
CA LYS A 74 -25.51 -8.49 5.96
C LYS A 74 -25.28 -7.02 6.37
N GLU A 75 -25.61 -6.09 5.47
CA GLU A 75 -26.24 -4.80 5.82
C GLU A 75 -27.21 -4.39 4.71
N ALA A 76 -28.49 -4.24 5.05
CA ALA A 76 -29.55 -3.83 4.14
C ALA A 76 -29.92 -2.36 4.36
N THR A 77 -29.13 -1.44 3.80
CA THR A 77 -29.63 -0.11 3.41
C THR A 77 -28.86 0.32 2.15
N GLY A 78 -29.56 0.74 1.09
CA GLY A 78 -28.97 1.08 -0.22
C GLY A 78 -28.18 2.39 -0.27
N THR A 79 -27.39 2.70 0.77
CA THR A 79 -26.63 3.95 0.87
C THR A 79 -25.16 3.76 0.47
N GLU A 80 -24.50 4.81 0.00
CA GLU A 80 -23.05 4.84 -0.28
C GLU A 80 -22.23 4.29 0.90
N LYS A 81 -22.59 4.73 2.12
CA LYS A 81 -21.92 4.33 3.37
C LYS A 81 -22.02 2.82 3.60
N ALA A 82 -23.12 2.19 3.20
CA ALA A 82 -23.29 0.75 3.29
C ALA A 82 -22.37 0.01 2.29
N HIS A 83 -22.28 0.47 1.03
CA HIS A 83 -21.47 -0.22 0.02
C HIS A 83 -19.96 -0.17 0.33
N LYS A 84 -19.44 0.99 0.75
CA LYS A 84 -18.04 1.11 1.21
C LYS A 84 -17.78 0.21 2.42
N LYS A 85 -18.73 0.12 3.36
CA LYS A 85 -18.60 -0.72 4.55
C LYS A 85 -18.60 -2.22 4.21
N LEU A 86 -19.47 -2.65 3.30
CA LEU A 86 -19.50 -4.02 2.79
C LEU A 86 -18.18 -4.41 2.12
N MET A 87 -17.58 -3.51 1.31
CA MET A 87 -16.27 -3.76 0.73
C MET A 87 -15.17 -3.90 1.80
N LYS A 88 -15.17 -3.03 2.82
CA LYS A 88 -14.24 -3.17 3.96
C LYS A 88 -14.39 -4.50 4.68
N GLN A 89 -15.62 -4.99 4.83
CA GLN A 89 -15.89 -6.30 5.44
C GLN A 89 -15.42 -7.45 4.54
N LEU A 90 -15.67 -7.37 3.24
CA LEU A 90 -15.22 -8.36 2.26
C LEU A 90 -13.69 -8.48 2.27
N MET A 91 -12.98 -7.35 2.18
CA MET A 91 -11.51 -7.33 2.24
C MET A 91 -10.98 -7.95 3.52
N LYS A 92 -11.60 -7.64 4.68
CA LYS A 92 -11.21 -8.24 5.96
C LYS A 92 -11.47 -9.75 6.01
N GLN A 93 -12.57 -10.21 5.42
CA GLN A 93 -12.89 -11.64 5.36
C GLN A 93 -11.90 -12.39 4.46
N LEU A 94 -11.46 -11.78 3.35
CA LEU A 94 -10.60 -12.40 2.35
C LEU A 94 -9.09 -12.16 2.57
N ASP A 95 -8.73 -11.38 3.59
CA ASP A 95 -7.35 -11.13 4.02
C ASP A 95 -7.22 -11.36 5.53
N GLU A 96 -7.13 -12.63 5.91
CA GLU A 96 -7.08 -13.11 7.31
C GLU A 96 -5.93 -12.49 8.11
N LEU A 97 -4.83 -12.14 7.44
CA LEU A 97 -3.65 -11.53 8.08
C LEU A 97 -3.83 -10.02 8.32
N GLY A 98 -4.93 -9.45 7.85
CA GLY A 98 -5.25 -8.04 7.92
C GLY A 98 -4.39 -7.22 6.96
N GLY A 99 -5.04 -6.51 6.04
CA GLY A 99 -4.33 -5.67 5.07
C GLY A 99 -5.05 -4.41 4.64
N VAL A 100 -4.22 -3.43 4.32
CA VAL A 100 -4.47 -2.04 3.90
C VAL A 100 -5.91 -1.75 3.45
N VAL A 101 -6.73 -1.33 4.40
CA VAL A 101 -8.01 -0.68 4.13
C VAL A 101 -7.74 0.83 4.07
N THR A 102 -7.06 1.30 3.01
CA THR A 102 -7.01 2.74 2.76
C THR A 102 -8.32 3.17 2.11
N GLU A 103 -8.70 4.41 2.36
CA GLU A 103 -9.96 4.91 1.83
C GLU A 103 -9.94 5.03 0.31
N VAL A 104 -8.77 5.20 -0.29
CA VAL A 104 -8.59 5.18 -1.75
C VAL A 104 -8.93 3.81 -2.35
N ILE A 105 -8.44 2.72 -1.73
CA ILE A 105 -8.68 1.35 -2.19
C ILE A 105 -10.17 0.98 -2.10
N VAL A 106 -10.84 1.40 -1.03
CA VAL A 106 -12.28 1.16 -0.82
C VAL A 106 -13.13 2.04 -1.73
N ARG A 107 -12.73 3.30 -1.91
CA ARG A 107 -13.46 4.26 -2.74
C ARG A 107 -13.52 3.81 -4.19
N GLN A 108 -12.44 3.25 -4.73
CA GLN A 108 -12.41 2.76 -6.11
C GLN A 108 -13.49 1.71 -6.42
N TRP A 109 -13.75 0.78 -5.50
CA TRP A 109 -14.82 -0.21 -5.67
C TRP A 109 -16.20 0.44 -5.74
N TYR A 110 -16.45 1.41 -4.86
CA TYR A 110 -17.70 2.16 -4.86
C TYR A 110 -17.88 3.00 -6.14
N GLU A 111 -16.82 3.67 -6.60
CA GLU A 111 -16.82 4.45 -7.84
C GLU A 111 -17.11 3.56 -9.05
N LEU A 112 -16.50 2.36 -9.13
CA LEU A 112 -16.79 1.37 -10.18
C LEU A 112 -18.24 0.89 -10.13
N HIS A 113 -18.79 0.64 -8.93
CA HIS A 113 -20.19 0.27 -8.80
C HIS A 113 -21.10 1.40 -9.31
N GLN A 114 -20.85 2.66 -8.93
CA GLN A 114 -21.62 3.81 -9.43
C GLN A 114 -21.49 3.97 -10.94
N TYR A 115 -20.29 3.77 -11.49
CA TYR A 115 -20.04 3.80 -12.92
C TYR A 115 -20.94 2.80 -13.65
N PHE A 116 -20.97 1.53 -13.23
CA PHE A 116 -21.84 0.52 -13.85
C PHE A 116 -23.34 0.79 -13.63
N VAL A 117 -23.73 1.41 -12.51
CA VAL A 117 -25.12 1.86 -12.26
C VAL A 117 -25.56 2.94 -13.22
N ILE A 118 -24.72 3.94 -13.47
CA ILE A 118 -25.03 5.03 -14.40
C ILE A 118 -25.17 4.48 -15.82
N LEU A 119 -24.22 3.63 -16.23
CA LEU A 119 -24.26 3.02 -17.55
C LEU A 119 -25.50 2.15 -17.75
N CYS A 120 -25.81 1.23 -16.82
CA CYS A 120 -26.93 0.31 -17.05
C CYS A 120 -28.32 1.01 -17.13
N HIS A 121 -28.41 2.28 -16.75
CA HIS A 121 -29.62 3.10 -16.90
C HIS A 121 -29.52 4.11 -18.06
N HIS A 122 -28.55 3.96 -18.96
CA HIS A 122 -28.27 4.90 -20.06
C HIS A 122 -28.06 6.34 -19.58
N GLY A 123 -27.55 6.51 -18.36
CA GLY A 123 -27.36 7.82 -17.74
C GLY A 123 -26.17 8.61 -18.31
N SER A 124 -25.36 7.98 -19.17
CA SER A 124 -24.27 8.63 -19.89
C SER A 124 -23.94 7.92 -21.20
N GLU A 125 -23.49 8.69 -22.18
CA GLU A 125 -22.73 8.15 -23.32
C GLU A 125 -21.35 7.69 -22.84
N VAL A 126 -20.82 6.63 -23.44
CA VAL A 126 -19.56 6.02 -23.00
C VAL A 126 -18.70 5.62 -24.19
N GLN A 127 -17.41 5.93 -24.12
CA GLN A 127 -16.43 5.44 -25.08
C GLN A 127 -16.04 4.00 -24.73
N VAL A 128 -15.75 3.20 -25.76
CA VAL A 128 -15.41 1.78 -25.57
C VAL A 128 -14.18 1.64 -24.66
N GLU A 129 -13.20 2.50 -24.85
CA GLU A 129 -11.93 2.51 -24.11
C GLU A 129 -12.16 2.82 -22.62
N ASP A 130 -13.07 3.74 -22.30
CA ASP A 130 -13.43 4.06 -20.91
C ASP A 130 -14.11 2.86 -20.24
N PHE A 131 -14.97 2.14 -20.97
CA PHE A 131 -15.61 0.94 -20.46
C PHE A 131 -14.58 -0.18 -20.23
N GLU A 132 -13.72 -0.44 -21.20
CA GLU A 132 -12.68 -1.45 -21.10
C GLU A 132 -11.70 -1.16 -19.96
N PHE A 133 -11.33 0.10 -19.74
CA PHE A 133 -10.49 0.48 -18.60
C PHE A 133 -11.18 0.29 -17.25
N ASN A 134 -12.47 0.62 -17.13
CA ASN A 134 -13.22 0.38 -15.89
C ASN A 134 -13.50 -1.11 -15.66
N LEU A 135 -13.72 -1.89 -16.73
CA LEU A 135 -13.80 -3.34 -16.66
C LEU A 135 -12.47 -3.91 -16.15
N LEU A 136 -11.33 -3.53 -16.73
CA LEU A 136 -10.01 -3.98 -16.26
C LEU A 136 -9.78 -3.67 -14.78
N LYS A 137 -10.12 -2.46 -14.32
CA LYS A 137 -10.05 -2.11 -12.89
C LYS A 137 -10.92 -3.05 -12.07
N PHE A 138 -12.16 -3.31 -12.48
CA PHE A 138 -13.06 -4.21 -11.77
C PHE A 138 -12.53 -5.65 -11.72
N GLU A 139 -12.04 -6.16 -12.86
CA GLU A 139 -11.41 -7.48 -12.98
C GLU A 139 -10.18 -7.61 -12.08
N ASN A 140 -9.32 -6.59 -12.01
CA ASN A 140 -8.17 -6.56 -11.11
C ASN A 140 -8.59 -6.66 -9.64
N ILE A 141 -9.68 -6.00 -9.25
CA ILE A 141 -10.19 -6.11 -7.88
C ILE A 141 -10.65 -7.53 -7.60
N LEU A 142 -11.42 -8.14 -8.50
CA LEU A 142 -11.86 -9.53 -8.36
C LEU A 142 -10.67 -10.49 -8.29
N TYR A 143 -9.69 -10.28 -9.17
CA TYR A 143 -8.47 -11.07 -9.24
C TYR A 143 -7.68 -10.99 -7.93
N SER A 144 -7.49 -9.78 -7.39
CA SER A 144 -6.78 -9.58 -6.13
C SER A 144 -7.49 -10.16 -4.92
N LEU A 145 -8.82 -10.10 -4.89
CA LEU A 145 -9.61 -10.61 -3.77
C LEU A 145 -9.75 -12.13 -3.80
N LEU A 146 -10.13 -12.69 -4.95
CA LEU A 146 -10.63 -14.06 -5.05
C LEU A 146 -9.59 -15.07 -5.54
N CYS A 147 -8.62 -14.62 -6.34
CA CYS A 147 -7.64 -15.53 -6.94
C CYS A 147 -6.38 -15.68 -6.07
N PRO A 148 -5.52 -16.68 -6.37
CA PRO A 148 -4.24 -16.85 -5.69
C PRO A 148 -3.37 -15.60 -5.75
N VAL A 149 -2.57 -15.39 -4.70
CA VAL A 149 -1.79 -14.15 -4.48
C VAL A 149 -0.81 -13.84 -5.63
N TYR A 150 -0.31 -14.86 -6.35
CA TYR A 150 0.72 -14.73 -7.39
C TYR A 150 0.24 -13.96 -8.62
N GLY A 151 -1.00 -14.17 -9.05
CA GLY A 151 -1.53 -13.52 -10.24
C GLY A 151 -1.49 -11.99 -10.19
N PRO A 152 -2.11 -11.36 -9.16
CA PRO A 152 -2.02 -9.92 -8.98
C PRO A 152 -0.59 -9.41 -8.78
N ILE A 153 0.33 -10.23 -8.26
CA ILE A 153 1.74 -9.87 -8.15
C ILE A 153 2.39 -9.75 -9.53
N GLU A 154 2.06 -10.62 -10.49
CA GLU A 154 2.57 -10.55 -11.86
C GLU A 154 2.12 -9.25 -12.56
N GLU A 155 0.87 -8.81 -12.34
CA GLU A 155 0.40 -7.53 -12.86
C GLU A 155 1.05 -6.33 -12.17
N LEU A 156 1.24 -6.40 -10.84
CA LEU A 156 2.02 -5.39 -10.11
C LEU A 156 3.46 -5.32 -10.62
N ASP A 157 4.08 -6.45 -10.98
CA ASP A 157 5.44 -6.52 -11.53
C ASP A 157 5.60 -5.77 -12.84
N LYS A 158 4.56 -5.76 -13.69
CA LYS A 158 4.54 -4.94 -14.91
C LYS A 158 4.47 -3.46 -14.56
N LEU A 159 3.60 -3.09 -13.62
CA LEU A 159 3.40 -1.69 -13.23
C LEU A 159 4.62 -1.09 -12.53
N ILE A 160 5.25 -1.79 -11.59
CA ILE A 160 6.40 -1.25 -10.85
C ILE A 160 7.65 -1.01 -11.71
N LYS A 161 7.70 -1.57 -12.92
CA LYS A 161 8.77 -1.36 -13.91
C LYS A 161 8.59 -0.08 -14.72
N ILE A 162 7.43 0.58 -14.61
CA ILE A 162 7.16 1.84 -15.29
C ILE A 162 7.96 2.94 -14.59
N GLU A 163 8.91 3.53 -15.31
CA GLU A 163 9.76 4.61 -14.79
C GLU A 163 9.01 5.93 -14.63
N ASN A 164 8.09 6.22 -15.56
CA ASN A 164 7.31 7.46 -15.62
C ASN A 164 5.81 7.12 -15.56
N PRO A 165 5.28 6.81 -14.36
CA PRO A 165 3.90 6.39 -14.21
C PRO A 165 2.91 7.53 -14.48
N THR A 166 1.75 7.16 -14.98
CA THR A 166 0.59 8.02 -15.19
C THR A 166 -0.44 7.84 -14.07
N ARG A 167 -1.48 8.68 -14.05
CA ARG A 167 -2.62 8.49 -13.13
C ARG A 167 -3.36 7.19 -13.38
N GLN A 168 -3.45 6.74 -14.65
CA GLN A 168 -4.07 5.46 -14.99
C GLN A 168 -3.28 4.28 -14.40
N ASP A 169 -1.94 4.33 -14.45
CA ASP A 169 -1.10 3.29 -13.83
C ASP A 169 -1.35 3.21 -12.31
N MET A 170 -1.50 4.35 -11.64
CA MET A 170 -1.82 4.41 -10.22
C MET A 170 -3.24 3.87 -9.92
N GLU A 171 -4.22 4.12 -10.78
CA GLU A 171 -5.54 3.48 -10.66
C GLU A 171 -5.46 1.96 -10.78
N LEU A 172 -4.63 1.44 -11.68
CA LEU A 172 -4.40 -0.01 -11.80
C LEU A 172 -3.71 -0.57 -10.55
N VAL A 173 -2.69 0.11 -10.02
CA VAL A 173 -2.06 -0.28 -8.74
C VAL A 173 -3.10 -0.32 -7.62
N ASN A 174 -3.94 0.70 -7.50
CA ASN A 174 -5.01 0.74 -6.49
C ASN A 174 -5.99 -0.43 -6.66
N SER A 175 -6.24 -0.88 -7.89
CA SER A 175 -7.13 -2.02 -8.17
C SER A 175 -6.51 -3.37 -7.80
N LEU A 176 -5.18 -3.47 -7.81
CA LEU A 176 -4.47 -4.71 -7.52
C LEU A 176 -4.07 -4.86 -6.04
N ILE A 177 -3.81 -3.76 -5.34
CA ILE A 177 -3.48 -3.78 -3.92
C ILE A 177 -4.75 -3.99 -3.08
N LYS A 178 -5.18 -5.25 -2.90
CA LYS A 178 -6.33 -5.59 -2.04
C LYS A 178 -5.99 -6.44 -0.82
N LYS A 179 -4.79 -7.03 -0.79
CA LYS A 179 -4.26 -7.83 0.34
C LYS A 179 -2.97 -7.22 0.88
N GLN A 180 -2.67 -7.49 2.15
CA GLN A 180 -1.44 -7.09 2.83
C GLN A 180 -0.19 -7.55 2.07
N SER A 181 -0.23 -8.75 1.49
CA SER A 181 0.87 -9.32 0.68
C SER A 181 1.16 -8.49 -0.57
N HIS A 182 0.12 -8.08 -1.31
CA HIS A 182 0.22 -7.21 -2.49
C HIS A 182 0.80 -5.85 -2.12
N TYR A 183 0.31 -5.26 -1.03
CA TYR A 183 0.81 -3.97 -0.53
C TYR A 183 2.29 -4.01 -0.16
N ARG A 184 2.67 -5.04 0.62
CA ARG A 184 4.07 -5.29 0.99
C ARG A 184 4.93 -5.48 -0.24
N TYR A 185 4.46 -6.28 -1.20
CA TYR A 185 5.18 -6.56 -2.44
C TYR A 185 5.46 -5.28 -3.21
N PHE A 186 4.42 -4.47 -3.44
CA PHE A 186 4.52 -3.21 -4.17
C PHE A 186 5.60 -2.29 -3.56
N PHE A 187 5.51 -1.92 -2.28
CA PHE A 187 6.50 -1.02 -1.67
C PHE A 187 7.90 -1.63 -1.54
N LYS A 188 7.99 -2.95 -1.34
CA LYS A 188 9.27 -3.65 -1.27
C LYS A 188 9.98 -3.65 -2.63
N ASN A 189 9.24 -3.72 -3.74
CA ASN A 189 9.83 -3.85 -5.08
C ASN A 189 9.75 -2.56 -5.92
N LEU A 190 9.09 -1.52 -5.44
CA LEU A 190 9.10 -0.22 -6.11
C LEU A 190 10.45 0.48 -5.88
N TYR A 191 11.10 0.91 -6.97
CA TYR A 191 12.38 1.64 -6.93
C TYR A 191 12.36 2.94 -7.75
N HIS A 192 11.52 3.07 -8.77
CA HIS A 192 11.50 4.25 -9.64
C HIS A 192 11.04 5.51 -8.88
N PRO A 193 11.80 6.62 -8.91
CA PRO A 193 11.48 7.82 -8.13
C PRO A 193 10.24 8.60 -8.56
N ASN A 194 9.82 8.53 -9.82
CA ASN A 194 8.71 9.35 -10.33
C ASN A 194 7.34 8.89 -9.84
N TRP A 195 7.25 7.75 -9.16
CA TRP A 195 6.04 7.31 -8.46
C TRP A 195 5.70 8.16 -7.23
N VAL A 196 6.67 8.85 -6.63
CA VAL A 196 6.50 9.54 -5.34
C VAL A 196 5.36 10.57 -5.36
N ASP A 197 5.17 11.28 -6.48
CA ASP A 197 4.12 12.29 -6.58
C ASP A 197 2.73 11.66 -6.59
N LEU A 198 2.53 10.61 -7.39
CA LEU A 198 1.27 9.86 -7.45
C LEU A 198 0.95 9.18 -6.11
N LEU A 199 1.95 8.63 -5.43
CA LEU A 199 1.78 8.00 -4.12
C LEU A 199 1.37 9.02 -3.04
N VAL A 200 1.92 10.24 -3.09
CA VAL A 200 1.49 11.33 -2.20
C VAL A 200 0.07 11.78 -2.53
N GLU A 201 -0.26 11.97 -3.81
CA GLU A 201 -1.61 12.35 -4.26
C GLU A 201 -2.68 11.31 -3.87
N ASN A 202 -2.30 10.03 -3.84
CA ASN A 202 -3.17 8.91 -3.44
C ASN A 202 -3.12 8.61 -1.92
N GLY A 203 -2.51 9.49 -1.12
CA GLY A 203 -2.59 9.44 0.33
C GLY A 203 -1.82 8.30 1.01
N PHE A 204 -0.90 7.63 0.32
CA PHE A 204 -0.04 6.58 0.91
C PHE A 204 0.88 7.13 2.02
N PHE A 205 1.05 8.45 2.09
CA PHE A 205 1.82 9.15 3.12
C PHE A 205 0.96 10.14 3.93
N ASP A 206 -0.35 9.89 4.06
CA ASP A 206 -1.26 10.71 4.88
C ASP A 206 -1.37 10.21 6.32
N THR A 207 -1.26 8.90 6.52
CA THR A 207 -1.37 8.28 7.84
C THR A 207 -0.01 8.30 8.54
N ILE A 208 0.04 8.86 9.75
CA ILE A 208 1.23 8.83 10.60
C ILE A 208 1.30 7.45 11.29
N PRO A 209 2.29 6.60 10.97
CA PRO A 209 2.34 5.26 11.55
C PRO A 209 2.58 5.33 13.05
N LYS A 210 1.92 4.45 13.83
CA LYS A 210 2.11 4.34 15.28
C LYS A 210 2.79 3.04 15.67
N LYS A 211 3.32 3.00 16.88
CA LYS A 211 3.92 1.79 17.46
C LYS A 211 2.94 0.61 17.40
N GLY A 212 3.42 -0.52 16.87
CA GLY A 212 2.65 -1.76 16.74
C GLY A 212 1.77 -1.85 15.50
N GLU A 213 1.62 -0.76 14.74
CA GLU A 213 0.97 -0.80 13.43
C GLU A 213 1.91 -1.37 12.38
N TYR A 214 1.36 -1.81 11.26
CA TYR A 214 2.15 -2.18 10.10
C TYR A 214 2.43 -0.94 9.23
N SER A 215 3.69 -0.72 8.87
CA SER A 215 4.08 0.30 7.89
C SER A 215 5.32 -0.12 7.11
N ILE A 216 5.27 0.01 5.78
CA ILE A 216 6.32 -0.37 4.82
C ILE A 216 6.64 0.75 3.82
N GLU A 217 5.75 1.70 3.64
CA GLU A 217 5.88 2.88 2.78
C GLU A 217 7.17 3.68 3.04
N PRO A 218 7.61 3.88 4.31
CA PRO A 218 8.90 4.50 4.60
C PRO A 218 10.10 3.83 3.92
N SER A 219 10.03 2.51 3.66
CA SER A 219 11.10 1.77 3.00
C SER A 219 11.29 2.12 1.53
N TYR A 220 10.30 2.76 0.90
CA TYR A 220 10.43 3.31 -0.45
C TYR A 220 11.22 4.62 -0.45
N LEU A 221 11.03 5.47 0.56
CA LEU A 221 11.66 6.79 0.64
C LEU A 221 13.18 6.73 0.61
N LYS A 222 13.80 5.75 1.28
CA LYS A 222 15.26 5.58 1.24
C LYS A 222 15.79 5.29 -0.17
N LYS A 223 15.01 4.58 -1.00
CA LYS A 223 15.45 4.15 -2.33
C LYS A 223 15.57 5.33 -3.28
N ILE A 224 14.75 6.35 -3.06
CA ILE A 224 14.63 7.52 -3.91
C ILE A 224 15.27 8.77 -3.31
N ALA A 225 15.82 8.67 -2.10
CA ALA A 225 16.34 9.81 -1.33
C ALA A 225 17.48 10.54 -2.03
N ASN A 226 18.27 9.85 -2.86
CA ASN A 226 19.35 10.45 -3.65
C ASN A 226 18.81 11.35 -4.78
N GLU A 227 17.73 10.93 -5.43
CA GLU A 227 17.19 11.59 -6.64
C GLU A 227 16.07 12.59 -6.32
N LYS A 228 15.31 12.35 -5.25
CA LYS A 228 14.12 13.14 -4.85
C LYS A 228 14.23 13.62 -3.40
N SER A 229 15.44 13.97 -2.93
CA SER A 229 15.74 14.34 -1.53
C SER A 229 14.75 15.33 -0.93
N LYS A 230 14.51 16.46 -1.61
CA LYS A 230 13.59 17.51 -1.15
C LYS A 230 12.18 16.98 -0.89
N LYS A 231 11.66 16.15 -1.80
CA LYS A 231 10.32 15.55 -1.66
C LYS A 231 10.28 14.57 -0.50
N VAL A 232 11.30 13.71 -0.40
CA VAL A 232 11.45 12.75 0.70
C VAL A 232 11.48 13.47 2.04
N ILE A 233 12.24 14.56 2.16
CA ILE A 233 12.36 15.32 3.40
C ILE A 233 11.02 15.97 3.78
N VAL A 234 10.27 16.52 2.82
CA VAL A 234 8.91 17.04 3.07
C VAL A 234 7.99 15.94 3.61
N ILE A 235 8.04 14.73 3.04
CA ILE A 235 7.26 13.59 3.53
C ILE A 235 7.67 13.21 4.95
N ILE A 236 8.97 13.11 5.23
CA ILE A 236 9.49 12.79 6.57
C ILE A 236 9.07 13.86 7.58
N GLN A 237 9.13 15.14 7.22
CA GLN A 237 8.68 16.24 8.06
C GLN A 237 7.19 16.14 8.40
N LYS A 238 6.34 15.80 7.42
CA LYS A 238 4.90 15.55 7.63
C LYS A 238 4.66 14.39 8.60
N LEU A 239 5.45 13.31 8.49
CA LEU A 239 5.33 12.10 9.31
C LEU A 239 6.16 12.14 10.60
N SER A 240 6.74 13.29 10.95
CA SER A 240 7.76 13.45 11.99
C SER A 240 7.30 13.08 13.41
N SER A 241 6.00 13.10 13.68
CA SER A 241 5.43 12.73 14.99
C SER A 241 5.22 11.23 15.17
N THR A 242 5.64 10.39 14.21
CA THR A 242 5.52 8.94 14.29
C THR A 242 6.16 8.36 15.56
N THR A 243 5.46 7.42 16.19
CA THR A 243 5.99 6.55 17.26
C THR A 243 6.34 5.17 16.73
N HIS A 244 6.12 4.92 15.44
CA HIS A 244 6.48 3.68 14.79
C HIS A 244 7.99 3.61 14.61
N GLU A 245 8.60 2.88 15.53
CA GLU A 245 10.00 2.49 15.53
C GLU A 245 10.54 2.19 14.11
N GLY A 246 9.97 1.22 13.39
CA GLY A 246 10.46 0.83 12.05
C GLY A 246 10.47 1.97 11.02
N ALA A 247 9.45 2.83 11.02
CA ALA A 247 9.38 4.01 10.16
C ALA A 247 10.51 5.00 10.48
N GLN A 248 10.78 5.26 11.76
CA GLN A 248 11.89 6.14 12.17
C GLN A 248 13.24 5.65 11.64
N VAL A 249 13.49 4.33 11.67
CA VAL A 249 14.71 3.74 11.11
C VAL A 249 14.80 3.95 9.59
N GLU A 250 13.72 3.71 8.85
CA GLU A 250 13.71 3.91 7.41
C GLU A 250 13.81 5.40 7.03
N PHE A 251 13.23 6.30 7.81
CA PHE A 251 13.44 7.75 7.66
C PHE A 251 14.89 8.14 7.88
N MET A 252 15.54 7.66 8.94
CA MET A 252 16.96 7.94 9.16
C MET A 252 17.84 7.37 8.03
N LYS A 253 17.53 6.18 7.50
CA LYS A 253 18.21 5.65 6.30
C LYS A 253 18.08 6.58 5.10
N ALA A 254 16.90 7.15 4.88
CA ALA A 254 16.67 8.11 3.81
C ALA A 254 17.45 9.42 4.04
N LEU A 255 17.48 9.93 5.28
CA LEU A 255 18.24 11.13 5.64
C LEU A 255 19.76 10.94 5.51
N ASN A 256 20.27 9.74 5.76
CA ASN A 256 21.68 9.40 5.54
C ASN A 256 22.10 9.39 4.07
N ILE A 257 21.14 9.27 3.14
CA ILE A 257 21.38 9.31 1.69
C ILE A 257 21.18 10.72 1.14
N ALA A 258 20.26 11.50 1.73
CA ALA A 258 19.95 12.84 1.28
C ALA A 258 21.13 13.83 1.53
N PRO A 259 21.24 14.92 0.75
CA PRO A 259 22.23 15.95 1.01
C PRO A 259 22.07 16.56 2.42
N ILE A 260 23.14 16.51 3.21
CA ILE A 260 23.12 16.81 4.65
C ILE A 260 22.54 18.20 4.99
N ARG A 261 22.80 19.20 4.14
CA ARG A 261 22.28 20.56 4.33
C ARG A 261 20.76 20.63 4.25
N GLU A 262 20.14 19.77 3.44
CA GLU A 262 18.69 19.72 3.31
C GLU A 262 18.02 19.11 4.54
N THR A 263 18.73 18.28 5.33
CA THR A 263 18.16 17.55 6.46
C THR A 263 18.25 18.32 7.79
N LEU A 264 19.05 19.38 7.87
CA LEU A 264 19.35 20.09 9.14
C LEU A 264 18.12 20.62 9.89
N HIS A 265 17.07 21.03 9.17
CA HIS A 265 15.84 21.52 9.79
C HIS A 265 15.08 20.43 10.57
N LEU A 266 15.35 19.14 10.29
CA LEU A 266 14.80 18.01 11.02
C LEU A 266 15.50 17.75 12.36
N LYS A 267 16.50 18.56 12.76
CA LYS A 267 17.27 18.28 13.98
C LYS A 267 16.42 18.09 15.24
N LYS A 268 15.38 18.91 15.42
CA LYS A 268 14.46 18.77 16.57
C LYS A 268 13.65 17.47 16.52
N THR A 269 13.28 17.02 15.33
CA THR A 269 12.58 15.76 15.11
C THR A 269 13.49 14.58 15.45
N ILE A 270 14.71 14.57 14.94
CA ILE A 270 15.69 13.50 15.17
C ILE A 270 15.99 13.38 16.67
N LYS A 271 16.25 14.49 17.36
CA LYS A 271 16.45 14.50 18.83
C LYS A 271 15.26 13.92 19.60
N ARG A 272 14.04 14.15 19.13
CA ARG A 272 12.83 13.59 19.74
C ARG A 272 12.74 12.07 19.53
N TRP A 273 13.06 11.58 18.34
CA TRP A 273 13.11 10.13 18.08
C TRP A 273 14.18 9.44 18.94
N ILE A 274 15.36 10.07 19.06
CA ILE A 274 16.43 9.62 19.97
C ILE A 274 15.90 9.54 21.41
N ALA A 275 15.32 10.63 21.94
CA ALA A 275 14.82 10.67 23.31
C ALA A 275 13.72 9.63 23.61
N ASN A 276 12.89 9.30 22.62
CA ASN A 276 11.80 8.34 22.75
C ASN A 276 12.22 6.88 22.49
N ALA A 277 13.44 6.64 22.03
CA ALA A 277 13.96 5.30 21.80
C ALA A 277 14.17 4.59 23.16
N ARG A 278 13.39 3.55 23.45
CA ARG A 278 13.61 2.69 24.62
C ARG A 278 14.88 1.83 24.44
N SER A 279 15.41 1.29 25.54
CA SER A 279 16.55 0.33 25.51
C SER A 279 16.27 -0.76 24.49
N GLY A 280 17.23 -1.00 23.58
CA GLY A 280 17.13 -2.05 22.57
C GLY A 280 16.82 -1.59 21.15
N TYR A 281 16.60 -0.29 20.90
CA TYR A 281 16.38 0.22 19.55
C TYR A 281 17.66 0.40 18.71
N PHE A 282 18.48 -0.66 18.68
CA PHE A 282 19.82 -0.73 18.08
C PHE A 282 19.86 -0.22 16.63
N SER A 283 18.85 -0.60 15.84
CA SER A 283 18.77 -0.19 14.44
C SER A 283 18.68 1.32 14.28
N LEU A 284 17.97 2.03 15.15
CA LEU A 284 17.87 3.49 15.07
C LEU A 284 19.18 4.13 15.50
N SER A 285 19.76 3.69 16.62
CA SER A 285 21.05 4.20 17.09
C SER A 285 22.10 4.11 15.99
N LYS A 286 22.21 2.96 15.31
CA LYS A 286 23.12 2.76 14.16
C LYS A 286 22.91 3.81 13.06
N GLN A 287 21.66 4.11 12.70
CA GLN A 287 21.38 5.10 11.67
C GLN A 287 21.66 6.53 12.12
N VAL A 288 21.44 6.86 13.40
CA VAL A 288 21.76 8.18 13.94
C VAL A 288 23.27 8.41 14.01
N ILE A 289 24.06 7.39 14.34
CA ILE A 289 25.53 7.49 14.34
C ILE A 289 26.03 7.81 12.94
N GLN A 290 25.54 7.06 11.93
CA GLN A 290 25.87 7.34 10.54
C GLN A 290 25.49 8.79 10.18
N TYR A 291 24.34 9.27 10.64
CA TYR A 291 23.91 10.65 10.41
C TYR A 291 24.87 11.66 11.06
N ILE A 292 25.35 11.38 12.27
CA ILE A 292 26.34 12.21 12.97
C ILE A 292 27.67 12.23 12.19
N SER A 293 28.15 11.09 11.70
CA SER A 293 29.34 11.02 10.84
C SER A 293 29.16 11.89 9.58
N ASN A 294 28.00 11.78 8.92
CA ASN A 294 27.68 12.59 7.75
C ASN A 294 27.61 14.10 8.08
N LEU A 295 27.17 14.48 9.29
CA LEU A 295 27.21 15.88 9.75
C LEU A 295 28.64 16.39 9.89
N PHE A 296 29.55 15.59 10.45
CA PHE A 296 30.97 15.95 10.54
C PHE A 296 31.62 16.09 9.16
N GLU A 297 31.38 15.15 8.26
CA GLU A 297 31.85 15.22 6.86
C GLU A 297 31.29 16.44 6.13
N GLY A 298 30.04 16.82 6.44
CA GLY A 298 29.39 18.03 5.95
C GLY A 298 29.86 19.34 6.57
N ASN A 299 30.79 19.30 7.53
CA ASN A 299 31.25 20.43 8.35
C ASN A 299 30.12 21.09 9.18
N GLU A 300 29.08 20.33 9.55
CA GLU A 300 27.94 20.75 10.37
C GLU A 300 28.18 20.41 11.85
N VAL A 301 29.34 20.83 12.37
CA VAL A 301 29.91 20.39 13.66
C VAL A 301 29.00 20.67 14.85
N GLU A 302 28.34 21.83 14.89
CA GLU A 302 27.45 22.20 15.99
C GLU A 302 26.26 21.24 16.09
N VAL A 303 25.65 20.91 14.94
CA VAL A 303 24.52 19.98 14.88
C VAL A 303 24.98 18.56 15.21
N ALA A 304 26.16 18.14 14.73
CA ALA A 304 26.75 16.85 15.07
C ALA A 304 26.92 16.72 16.60
N TYR A 305 27.50 17.73 17.24
CA TYR A 305 27.69 17.78 18.68
C TYR A 305 26.35 17.72 19.43
N GLU A 306 25.34 18.50 19.02
CA GLU A 306 24.00 18.44 19.61
C GLU A 306 23.38 17.04 19.56
N MET A 307 23.56 16.31 18.44
CA MET A 307 23.03 14.95 18.25
C MET A 307 23.76 13.94 19.12
N THR A 308 25.09 14.04 19.19
CA THR A 308 25.92 13.20 20.07
C THR A 308 25.50 13.35 21.53
N GLN A 309 25.30 14.59 21.99
CA GLN A 309 24.80 14.84 23.35
C GLN A 309 23.42 14.22 23.59
N ALA A 310 22.50 14.32 22.61
CA ALA A 310 21.18 13.69 22.72
C ALA A 310 21.27 12.16 22.81
N MET A 311 22.17 11.52 22.06
CA MET A 311 22.40 10.07 22.16
C MET A 311 23.00 9.67 23.50
N LEU A 312 24.01 10.41 24.00
CA LEU A 312 24.65 10.15 25.29
C LEU A 312 23.68 10.32 26.46
N ALA A 313 22.74 11.27 26.39
CA ALA A 313 21.76 11.50 27.44
C ALA A 313 20.86 10.27 27.72
N ILE A 314 20.59 9.42 26.72
CA ILE A 314 19.85 8.17 26.90
C ILE A 314 20.57 7.24 27.89
N THR A 315 21.91 7.21 27.85
CA THR A 315 22.72 6.33 28.69
C THR A 315 22.74 6.78 30.15
N ASN A 316 22.60 8.08 30.41
CA ASN A 316 22.66 8.66 31.75
C ASN A 316 21.35 8.54 32.53
N ILE A 317 20.18 8.69 31.88
CA ILE A 317 18.86 8.62 32.55
C ILE A 317 18.66 7.26 33.25
N LYS A 318 19.19 6.17 32.68
CA LYS A 318 18.99 4.82 33.22
C LYS A 318 19.96 4.43 34.33
N ARG A 319 21.14 5.06 34.42
CA ARG A 319 22.05 4.84 35.56
C ARG A 319 21.42 5.27 36.89
N PHE A 320 20.46 6.19 36.86
CA PHE A 320 19.75 6.66 38.06
C PHE A 320 18.49 5.84 38.38
N GLU A 321 17.85 5.18 37.40
CA GLU A 321 16.64 4.37 37.64
C GLU A 321 16.92 2.94 38.15
N ASN A 322 18.08 2.36 37.84
CA ASN A 322 18.41 0.95 38.16
C ASN A 322 19.27 0.76 39.43
N ASN A 323 18.95 1.45 40.53
CA ASN A 323 19.56 1.14 41.84
C ASN A 323 19.10 -0.21 42.44
N GLU A 324 18.33 -1.01 41.69
CA GLU A 324 18.22 -2.45 41.89
C GLU A 324 18.95 -3.19 40.77
N MET A 325 19.99 -3.90 41.17
CA MET A 325 20.93 -4.67 40.37
C MET A 325 20.23 -5.82 39.64
N ARG A 326 19.57 -5.55 38.52
CA ARG A 326 19.31 -6.57 37.49
C ARG A 326 20.44 -6.51 36.49
N ILE A 327 21.17 -7.63 36.39
CA ILE A 327 22.14 -7.96 35.36
C ILE A 327 21.39 -8.01 34.01
N SER A 328 21.00 -6.84 33.51
CA SER A 328 20.73 -6.63 32.09
C SER A 328 22.12 -6.53 31.49
N TYR A 329 22.53 -7.56 30.75
CA TYR A 329 23.80 -7.63 30.03
C TYR A 329 24.28 -6.25 29.58
N ASP A 330 25.56 -5.98 29.88
CA ASP A 330 26.40 -4.83 29.54
C ASP A 330 26.59 -4.64 28.02
N ILE A 331 25.56 -4.95 27.25
CA ILE A 331 25.40 -4.72 25.82
C ILE A 331 25.43 -3.21 25.59
N GLU A 332 24.70 -2.40 26.35
CA GLU A 332 24.64 -0.95 26.12
C GLU A 332 25.99 -0.22 26.33
N GLY A 333 26.76 -0.57 27.36
CA GLY A 333 28.11 -0.02 27.58
C GLY A 333 29.11 -0.44 26.50
N TYR A 334 29.06 -1.71 26.08
CA TYR A 334 29.90 -2.22 25.00
C TYR A 334 29.54 -1.63 23.64
N PHE A 335 28.25 -1.42 23.35
CA PHE A 335 27.78 -0.92 22.05
C PHE A 335 28.02 0.58 21.89
N TYR A 336 27.62 1.41 22.86
CA TYR A 336 27.93 2.84 22.78
C TYR A 336 29.44 3.09 22.93
N GLY A 337 30.16 2.28 23.73
CA GLY A 337 31.62 2.35 23.83
C GLY A 337 32.37 1.93 22.55
N ALA A 338 31.86 0.94 21.80
CA ALA A 338 32.41 0.57 20.49
C ALA A 338 32.08 1.61 19.41
N ILE A 339 30.85 2.14 19.43
CA ILE A 339 30.39 3.20 18.52
C ILE A 339 31.15 4.52 18.74
N LEU A 340 31.44 4.88 19.99
CA LEU A 340 32.23 6.07 20.35
C LEU A 340 33.72 5.90 20.07
N LYS A 341 34.20 4.68 19.77
CA LYS A 341 35.58 4.44 19.32
C LYS A 341 35.75 4.73 17.82
N ASP A 342 34.67 4.69 17.05
CA ASP A 342 34.67 4.92 15.59
C ASP A 342 34.36 6.39 15.22
N LEU A 343 33.90 7.21 16.19
CA LEU A 343 33.83 8.67 16.12
C LEU A 343 35.14 9.26 16.65
#